data_AF-A0AA39JYV2-F1
#
_entry.id   AF-A0AA39JYV2-F1
#
_cell.length_a   1.000
_cell.length_b   1.000
_cell.length_c   1.000
_cell.angle_alpha   90.00
_cell.angle_beta   90.00
_cell.angle_gamma   90.00
#
_symmetry.space_group_name_H-M   'P 1'
#
loop_
_entity.id
_entity.type
_entity.pdbx_description
1 polymer ?
#
loop_
_entity_poly.entity_id
_entity_poly.type
_entity_poly.pdbx_seq_one_letter_code
_entity_poly.pdbx_strand_id
1 'polypeptide(L)'
;SNDAGESSDQVVININPGPTVDSITVEEASWKSGKGSGTLTVIASTNIISSQLLVSVSATDPNVDTIAMTSLGSGRFQALVSIRPSPAFVTVTSTLGASVTVPVSG
;
A
#
# COMPACT_ATOMS: atom_id res chain seq x y z
N SER A 1 -16.48 65.54 10.11
CA SER A 1 -17.04 64.31 10.69
C SER A 1 -16.97 63.28 9.59
N ASN A 2 -15.97 62.39 9.65
CA ASN A 2 -15.68 61.46 8.57
C ASN A 2 -15.56 60.07 9.20
N ASP A 3 -16.69 59.40 9.37
CA ASP A 3 -16.69 57.99 9.74
C ASP A 3 -16.33 57.18 8.49
N ALA A 4 -15.12 56.62 8.49
CA ALA A 4 -14.74 55.56 7.58
C ALA A 4 -15.24 54.25 8.17
N GLY A 5 -16.33 53.71 7.63
CA GLY A 5 -16.81 52.38 7.98
C GLY A 5 -15.79 51.33 7.54
N GLU A 6 -15.26 50.56 8.50
CA GLU A 6 -14.45 49.38 8.20
C GLU A 6 -15.36 48.28 7.65
N SER A 7 -15.24 48.00 6.35
CA SER A 7 -15.77 46.78 5.75
C SER A 7 -14.73 45.67 5.94
N SER A 8 -15.07 44.66 6.75
CA SER A 8 -14.27 43.46 6.91
C SER A 8 -14.80 42.38 5.96
N ASP A 9 -14.35 42.43 4.71
CA ASP A 9 -14.64 41.37 3.75
C ASP A 9 -13.95 40.08 4.20
N GLN A 10 -14.72 39.15 4.77
CA GLN A 10 -14.23 37.81 5.06
C GLN A 10 -14.29 36.95 3.79
N VAL A 11 -13.12 36.58 3.28
CA VAL A 11 -13.00 35.58 2.21
C VAL A 11 -13.08 34.19 2.84
N VAL A 12 -14.19 33.50 2.59
CA VAL A 12 -14.32 32.08 2.95
C VAL A 12 -13.70 31.24 1.84
N ILE A 13 -12.54 30.63 2.10
CA ILE A 13 -11.90 29.67 1.19
C ILE A 13 -12.44 28.28 1.51
N ASN A 14 -13.38 27.79 0.71
CA ASN A 14 -13.81 26.39 0.76
C ASN A 14 -12.76 25.51 0.07
N ILE A 15 -11.81 24.99 0.85
CA ILE A 15 -10.94 23.91 0.39
C ILE A 15 -11.77 22.63 0.42
N ASN A 16 -12.15 22.12 -0.75
CA ASN A 16 -12.69 20.78 -0.85
C ASN A 16 -11.49 19.82 -0.87
N PRO A 17 -11.20 19.07 0.20
CA PRO A 17 -10.14 18.08 0.14
C PRO A 17 -10.52 17.10 -0.96
N GLY A 18 -9.68 16.99 -2.00
CA GLY A 18 -9.89 16.03 -3.07
C GLY A 18 -9.95 14.59 -2.53
N PRO A 19 -10.29 13.61 -3.37
CA PRO A 19 -10.32 12.20 -2.95
C PRO A 19 -8.97 11.82 -2.32
N THR A 20 -9.03 11.10 -1.19
CA THR A 20 -7.82 10.57 -0.54
C THR A 20 -7.10 9.64 -1.51
N VAL A 21 -5.90 10.02 -1.93
CA VAL A 21 -5.05 9.19 -2.79
C VAL A 21 -4.60 7.97 -1.99
N ASP A 22 -4.74 6.79 -2.58
CA ASP A 22 -4.25 5.55 -1.98
C ASP A 22 -2.72 5.51 -2.00
N SER A 23 -2.13 5.03 -0.91
CA SER A 23 -0.70 4.89 -0.71
C SER A 23 -0.44 3.55 -0.04
N ILE A 24 0.56 2.83 -0.53
CA ILE A 24 0.98 1.54 0.03
C ILE A 24 2.34 1.73 0.70
N THR A 25 2.49 1.17 1.89
CA THR A 25 3.78 1.02 2.58
C THR A 25 4.07 -0.46 2.75
N VAL A 26 5.22 -0.92 2.25
CA VAL A 26 5.66 -2.30 2.52
C VAL A 26 6.46 -2.31 3.82
N GLU A 27 5.90 -2.99 4.83
CA GLU A 27 6.47 -3.10 6.18
C GLU A 27 7.47 -4.26 6.26
N GLU A 28 7.20 -5.33 5.51
CA GLU A 28 8.06 -6.50 5.42
C GLU A 28 8.03 -7.06 3.99
N ALA A 29 9.21 -7.37 3.47
CA ALA A 29 9.41 -8.20 2.27
C ALA A 29 10.64 -9.08 2.52
N SER A 30 10.41 -10.26 3.10
CA SER A 30 11.48 -11.16 3.55
C SER A 30 11.31 -12.55 2.95
N TRP A 31 12.41 -13.19 2.56
CA TRP A 31 12.41 -14.58 2.11
C TRP A 31 13.27 -15.44 3.03
N LYS A 32 12.70 -16.54 3.51
CA LYS A 32 13.41 -17.50 4.34
C LYS A 32 13.56 -18.83 3.63
N SER A 33 14.80 -19.29 3.50
CA SER A 33 15.09 -20.61 2.94
C SER A 33 14.55 -21.76 3.79
N GLY A 34 14.15 -22.85 3.13
CA GLY A 34 13.76 -24.12 3.73
C GLY A 34 14.30 -25.32 2.93
N LYS A 35 14.03 -26.54 3.40
CA LYS A 35 14.43 -27.77 2.70
C LYS A 35 13.56 -27.98 1.46
N GLY A 36 14.04 -27.53 0.30
CA GLY A 36 13.40 -27.77 -1.01
C GLY A 36 12.58 -26.59 -1.56
N SER A 37 12.16 -25.64 -0.73
CA SER A 37 11.55 -24.35 -1.10
C SER A 37 11.86 -23.30 -0.02
N GLY A 38 11.48 -22.04 -0.23
CA GLY A 38 11.48 -21.03 0.84
C GLY A 38 10.14 -20.33 0.96
N THR A 39 9.94 -19.61 2.06
CA THR A 39 8.74 -18.83 2.32
C THR A 39 9.06 -17.35 2.15
N LEU A 40 8.36 -16.70 1.22
CA LEU A 40 8.28 -15.26 1.11
C LEU A 40 7.17 -14.75 2.03
N THR A 41 7.51 -13.83 2.92
CA THR A 41 6.59 -13.07 3.76
C THR A 41 6.51 -11.64 3.24
N VAL A 42 5.31 -11.18 2.94
CA VAL A 42 5.06 -9.78 2.59
C VAL A 42 3.98 -9.21 3.50
N ILE A 43 4.29 -8.09 4.15
CA ILE A 43 3.35 -7.32 4.96
C ILE A 43 3.32 -5.90 4.41
N ALA A 44 2.12 -5.41 4.13
CA ALA A 44 1.92 -4.05 3.65
C ALA A 44 0.75 -3.38 4.35
N SER A 45 0.80 -2.05 4.41
CA SER A 45 -0.28 -1.21 4.89
C SER A 45 -0.68 -0.17 3.86
N THR A 46 -1.92 0.31 3.99
CA THR A 46 -2.50 1.40 3.19
C THR A 46 -3.20 2.40 4.10
N ASN A 47 -3.22 3.66 3.67
CA ASN A 47 -3.98 4.73 4.32
C ASN A 47 -5.49 4.62 4.07
N ILE A 48 -5.94 3.76 3.16
CA ILE A 48 -7.35 3.55 2.86
C ILE A 48 -7.90 2.39 3.71
N ILE A 49 -8.80 2.73 4.63
CA ILE A 49 -9.48 1.74 5.48
C ILE A 49 -10.85 1.45 4.87
N SER A 50 -10.91 0.44 3.99
CA SER A 50 -12.14 -0.01 3.36
C SER A 50 -12.18 -1.54 3.32
N SER A 51 -13.34 -2.12 3.64
CA SER A 51 -13.56 -3.57 3.52
C SER A 51 -13.64 -4.05 2.07
N GLN A 52 -13.81 -3.13 1.12
CA GLN A 52 -13.84 -3.43 -0.31
C GLN A 52 -12.46 -3.32 -0.96
N LEU A 53 -11.45 -2.83 -0.22
CA LEU A 53 -10.10 -2.70 -0.73
C LEU A 53 -9.44 -4.09 -0.80
N LEU A 54 -9.11 -4.49 -2.01
CA LEU A 54 -8.27 -5.66 -2.26
C LEU A 54 -6.85 -5.19 -2.54
N VAL A 55 -5.89 -5.88 -1.92
CA VAL A 55 -4.45 -5.71 -2.13
C VAL A 55 -3.90 -7.04 -2.60
N SER A 56 -3.04 -7.02 -3.60
CA SER A 56 -2.37 -8.19 -4.14
C SER A 56 -0.86 -8.00 -4.16
N VAL A 57 -0.14 -9.11 -4.22
CA VAL A 57 1.30 -9.14 -4.36
C VAL A 57 1.69 -10.02 -5.54
N SER A 58 2.69 -9.60 -6.30
CA SER A 58 3.43 -10.43 -7.24
C SER A 58 4.90 -10.42 -6.87
N ALA A 59 5.61 -11.50 -7.17
CA ALA A 59 7.06 -11.54 -7.04
C ALA A 59 7.69 -11.61 -8.43
N THR A 60 8.87 -11.02 -8.58
CA THR A 60 9.65 -11.04 -9.82
C THR A 60 11.03 -11.63 -9.55
N ASP A 61 11.54 -12.32 -10.57
CA ASP A 61 12.80 -13.07 -10.55
C ASP A 61 12.91 -14.05 -9.37
N PRO A 62 12.11 -15.13 -9.33
CA PRO A 62 11.26 -15.62 -10.42
C PRO A 62 9.86 -15.00 -10.41
N ASN A 63 9.23 -14.94 -11.58
CA ASN A 63 7.87 -14.41 -11.72
C ASN A 63 6.87 -15.32 -11.02
N VAL A 64 6.06 -14.76 -10.12
CA VAL A 64 4.97 -15.45 -9.43
C VAL A 64 3.66 -14.78 -9.80
N ASP A 65 2.64 -15.61 -10.00
CA ASP A 65 1.28 -15.13 -10.21
C ASP A 65 0.88 -14.12 -9.14
N THR A 66 0.00 -13.20 -9.52
CA THR A 66 -0.53 -12.21 -8.58
C THR A 66 -1.41 -12.92 -7.56
N ILE A 67 -1.05 -12.82 -6.28
CA ILE A 67 -1.74 -13.46 -5.16
C ILE A 67 -2.45 -12.38 -4.35
N ALA A 68 -3.72 -12.61 -4.03
CA ALA A 68 -4.46 -11.74 -3.11
C ALA A 68 -3.88 -11.83 -1.70
N MET A 69 -3.67 -10.68 -1.06
CA MET A 69 -3.21 -10.61 0.32
C MET A 69 -4.39 -10.76 1.29
N THR A 70 -4.15 -11.41 2.42
CA THR A 70 -5.12 -11.54 3.51
C THR A 70 -5.16 -10.24 4.30
N SER A 71 -6.34 -9.64 4.49
CA SER A 71 -6.49 -8.47 5.36
C SER A 71 -6.27 -8.87 6.82
N LEU A 72 -5.43 -8.12 7.52
CA LEU A 72 -5.19 -8.21 8.97
C LEU A 72 -6.03 -7.20 9.76
N GLY A 73 -6.85 -6.40 9.08
CA GLY A 73 -7.57 -5.26 9.66
C GLY A 73 -6.74 -3.97 9.69
N SER A 74 -7.41 -2.85 9.95
CA SER A 74 -6.78 -1.52 10.06
C SER A 74 -5.88 -1.12 8.89
N GLY A 75 -6.28 -1.49 7.66
CA GLY A 75 -5.52 -1.20 6.45
C GLY A 75 -4.24 -2.03 6.26
N ARG A 76 -4.03 -3.10 7.04
CA ARG A 76 -2.88 -4.00 6.93
C ARG A 76 -3.24 -5.29 6.21
N PHE A 77 -2.28 -5.82 5.46
CA PHE A 77 -2.42 -7.00 4.61
C PHE A 77 -1.17 -7.88 4.68
N GLN A 78 -1.34 -9.20 4.57
CA GLN A 78 -0.25 -10.17 4.57
C GLN A 78 -0.39 -11.20 3.43
N ALA A 79 0.74 -11.56 2.84
CA ALA A 79 0.88 -12.75 2.01
C ALA A 79 2.03 -13.64 2.51
N LEU A 80 1.80 -14.95 2.46
CA LEU A 80 2.80 -15.99 2.70
C LEU A 80 2.84 -16.88 1.47
N VAL A 81 3.98 -16.90 0.78
CA VAL A 81 4.12 -17.59 -0.51
C VAL A 81 5.26 -18.59 -0.43
N SER A 82 4.97 -19.87 -0.68
CA SER A 82 6.00 -20.88 -0.87
C SER A 82 6.55 -20.77 -2.29
N ILE A 83 7.82 -20.40 -2.43
CA ILE A 83 8.44 -20.06 -3.71
C ILE A 83 9.88 -20.60 -3.79
N ARG A 84 10.29 -21.00 -5.00
CA ARG A 84 11.67 -21.28 -5.38
C ARG A 84 11.88 -20.95 -6.86
N PRO A 85 13.01 -20.32 -7.26
CA PRO A 85 14.07 -19.73 -6.41
C PRO A 85 13.59 -18.55 -5.55
N SER A 86 14.50 -18.01 -4.71
CA SER A 86 14.23 -16.80 -3.91
C SER A 86 13.92 -15.64 -4.85
N PRO A 87 12.83 -14.87 -4.61
CA PRO A 87 12.48 -13.72 -5.43
C PRO A 87 13.40 -12.54 -5.14
N ALA A 88 13.73 -11.77 -6.17
CA ALA A 88 14.52 -10.55 -6.01
C ALA A 88 13.67 -9.36 -5.56
N PHE A 89 12.44 -9.25 -6.09
CA PHE A 89 11.54 -8.14 -5.79
C PHE A 89 10.10 -8.62 -5.62
N VAL A 90 9.33 -7.82 -4.86
CA VAL A 90 7.88 -7.96 -4.78
C VAL A 90 7.22 -6.65 -5.18
N THR A 91 6.11 -6.75 -5.89
CA THR A 91 5.24 -5.62 -6.21
C THR A 91 3.91 -5.81 -5.50
N VAL A 92 3.53 -4.83 -4.69
CA VAL A 92 2.24 -4.80 -4.00
C VAL A 92 1.35 -3.78 -4.70
N THR A 93 0.13 -4.18 -5.03
CA THR A 93 -0.82 -3.36 -5.78
C THR A 93 -2.19 -3.36 -5.09
N SER A 94 -2.86 -2.22 -5.05
CA SER A 94 -4.24 -2.10 -4.60
C SER A 94 -5.21 -1.99 -5.78
N THR A 95 -6.46 -2.33 -5.52
CA THR A 95 -7.58 -2.12 -6.47
C THR A 95 -7.87 -0.66 -6.78
N LEU A 96 -7.34 0.29 -6.00
CA LEU A 96 -7.43 1.72 -6.25
C LEU A 96 -6.26 2.26 -7.10
N GLY A 97 -5.35 1.38 -7.52
CA GLY A 97 -4.26 1.70 -8.44
C GLY A 97 -2.95 2.11 -7.77
N ALA A 98 -2.85 2.10 -6.44
CA ALA A 98 -1.57 2.27 -5.78
C ALA A 98 -0.70 1.04 -6.04
N SER A 99 0.60 1.25 -6.29
CA SER A 99 1.55 0.17 -6.51
C SER A 99 2.94 0.54 -5.99
N VAL A 100 3.60 -0.41 -5.32
CA VAL A 100 4.95 -0.23 -4.78
C VAL A 100 5.76 -1.51 -5.02
N THR A 101 6.96 -1.36 -5.56
CA THR A 101 7.93 -2.46 -5.74
C THR A 101 9.09 -2.28 -4.77
N VAL A 102 9.44 -3.33 -4.02
CA VAL A 102 10.58 -3.33 -3.09
C VAL A 102 11.46 -4.58 -3.27
N PRO A 103 12.76 -4.48 -2.97
CA PRO A 103 13.63 -5.65 -2.93
C PRO A 103 13.23 -6.59 -1.78
N VAL A 104 13.41 -7.88 -2.00
CA VAL A 104 13.22 -8.90 -0.98
C VAL A 104 14.51 -9.07 -0.19
N SER A 105 14.39 -9.05 1.14
CA SER A 105 15.51 -9.34 2.04
C SER A 105 15.62 -10.85 2.27
N GLY A 106 16.81 -11.42 2.10
CA GLY A 106 17.09 -12.86 2.29
C GLY A 106 17.68 -13.21 3.65
#